data_AF-W5KVF8-F1
#
_entry.id   AF-W5KVF8-F1
#
_cell.length_a   1.000
_cell.length_b   1.000
_cell.length_c   1.000
_cell.angle_alpha   90.00
_cell.angle_beta   90.00
_cell.angle_gamma   90.00
#
_symmetry.space_group_name_H-M   'P 1'
#
loop_
_entity.id
_entity.type
_entity.pdbx_description
1 polymer ?
#
loop_
_entity_poly.entity_id
_entity_poly.type
_entity_poly.pdbx_seq_one_letter_code
_entity_poly.pdbx_strand_id
1 'polypeptide(L)'
;SIRLNQLKCVFVCLGHLRCLQLLLAHGAEVDSVDVKAQTPLFSAVCGRYLGCVLALLRAGADPNGNLRNAGSPVLTAAREGDAEILRHLLRHGAEVNARSKVTLWTSGVAVCSGPLYLAAVYGHLDCFRILLLYGADPNYNWPDDKSSTRAMPARKTVLEMCLRHGCSVDFIRLLIEFGANVYLPTLIIEKSTKQNEALELLLKERGCPRSLVSQCRLSIRRHLKQVNRIQDLDSLDVPPRLLNYLKHKPMNCSISQ
;
A
#
# COMPACT_ATOMS: atom_id res chain seq x y z
N SER A 1 25.99 32.26 -6.05
CA SER A 1 24.96 32.19 -4.98
C SER A 1 24.53 30.77 -4.72
N ILE A 2 25.12 30.13 -3.70
CA ILE A 2 24.67 28.82 -3.20
C ILE A 2 23.30 29.07 -2.55
N ARG A 3 22.21 28.52 -3.10
CA ARG A 3 20.88 28.63 -2.48
C ARG A 3 20.89 27.86 -1.16
N LEU A 4 21.15 28.55 -0.05
CA LEU A 4 21.11 28.01 1.32
C LEU A 4 19.71 27.54 1.73
N ASN A 5 18.67 27.86 0.96
CA ASN A 5 17.28 27.55 1.27
C ASN A 5 16.78 26.22 0.70
N GLN A 6 17.61 25.46 -0.03
CA GLN A 6 17.20 24.16 -0.57
C GLN A 6 17.75 23.01 0.28
N LEU A 7 16.83 22.13 0.70
CA LEU A 7 17.11 20.95 1.48
C LEU A 7 17.79 19.93 0.56
N LYS A 8 19.13 19.92 0.56
CA LYS A 8 19.89 19.00 -0.29
C LYS A 8 19.57 17.56 0.09
N CYS A 9 19.04 16.78 -0.85
CA CYS A 9 18.74 15.36 -0.69
C CYS A 9 19.95 14.56 -0.14
N VAL A 10 21.18 15.01 -0.41
CA VAL A 10 22.44 14.44 0.11
C VAL A 10 22.44 14.28 1.64
N PHE A 11 21.91 15.23 2.41
CA PHE A 11 21.86 15.11 3.88
C PHE A 11 20.89 14.03 4.35
N VAL A 12 19.84 13.80 3.56
CA VAL A 12 18.82 12.78 3.82
C VAL A 12 19.29 11.40 3.38
N CYS A 13 20.06 11.30 2.29
CA CYS A 13 20.66 10.06 1.81
C CYS A 13 21.66 9.42 2.80
N LEU A 14 22.14 10.16 3.81
CA LEU A 14 23.05 9.67 4.84
C LEU A 14 22.36 9.47 6.22
N GLY A 15 21.04 9.71 6.30
CA GLY A 15 20.28 9.52 7.54
C GLY A 15 20.58 10.54 8.65
N HIS A 16 21.17 11.70 8.33
CA HIS A 16 21.56 12.71 9.31
C HIS A 16 20.38 13.54 9.83
N LEU A 17 19.58 12.93 10.71
CA LEU A 17 18.38 13.55 11.30
C LEU A 17 18.66 14.92 11.94
N ARG A 18 19.78 15.08 12.65
CA ARG A 18 20.12 16.35 13.34
C ARG A 18 20.36 17.49 12.35
N CYS A 19 21.06 17.22 11.25
CA CYS A 19 21.31 18.19 10.19
C CYS A 19 20.00 18.55 9.48
N LEU A 20 19.15 17.57 9.22
CA LEU A 20 17.82 17.79 8.64
C LEU A 20 16.96 18.69 9.53
N GLN A 21 16.88 18.41 10.83
CA GLN A 21 16.13 19.23 11.78
C GLN A 21 16.65 20.67 11.86
N LEU A 22 17.98 20.86 11.83
CA LEU A 22 18.58 22.18 11.83
C LEU A 22 18.23 22.95 10.55
N LEU A 23 18.30 22.31 9.38
CA LEU A 23 17.93 22.92 8.11
C LEU A 23 16.46 23.31 8.06
N LEU A 24 15.56 22.43 8.55
CA LEU A 24 14.14 22.73 8.67
C LEU A 24 13.87 23.91 9.62
N ALA A 25 14.58 23.98 10.75
CA ALA A 25 14.47 25.09 11.70
C ALA A 25 14.93 26.44 11.11
N HIS A 26 15.85 26.42 10.14
CA HIS A 26 16.31 27.60 9.41
C HIS A 26 15.46 27.93 8.17
N GLY A 27 14.30 27.30 7.99
CA GLY A 27 13.37 27.62 6.90
C GLY A 27 13.74 27.01 5.55
N ALA A 28 14.48 25.90 5.54
CA ALA A 28 14.73 25.15 4.31
C ALA A 28 13.42 24.63 3.70
N GLU A 29 13.32 24.72 2.37
CA GLU A 29 12.17 24.25 1.63
C GLU A 29 12.06 22.72 1.69
N VAL A 30 10.97 22.21 2.28
CA VAL A 30 10.79 20.79 2.60
C VAL A 30 10.66 19.93 1.35
N ASP A 31 10.01 20.44 0.30
CA ASP A 31 9.79 19.73 -0.96
C ASP A 31 10.80 20.12 -2.04
N SER A 32 11.96 20.66 -1.66
CA SER A 32 12.99 21.03 -2.62
C SER A 32 13.48 19.80 -3.39
N VAL A 33 13.48 19.87 -4.72
CA VAL A 33 13.85 18.74 -5.57
C VAL A 33 15.30 18.82 -6.02
N ASP A 34 15.98 17.68 -6.04
CA ASP A 34 17.34 17.58 -6.60
C ASP A 34 17.32 17.56 -8.14
N VAL A 35 18.49 17.55 -8.79
CA VAL A 35 18.67 17.51 -10.25
C VAL A 35 17.92 16.34 -10.92
N LYS A 36 17.70 15.25 -10.18
CA LYS A 36 16.92 14.08 -10.60
C LYS A 36 15.42 14.17 -10.27
N ALA A 37 14.93 15.37 -9.95
CA ALA A 37 13.57 15.64 -9.49
C ALA A 37 13.14 14.90 -8.21
N GLN A 38 14.09 14.34 -7.45
CA GLN A 38 13.82 13.58 -6.23
C GLN A 38 13.52 14.53 -5.07
N THR A 39 12.49 14.22 -4.27
CA THR A 39 12.21 14.92 -3.03
C THR A 39 13.05 14.34 -1.89
N PRO A 40 13.39 15.12 -0.86
CA PRO A 40 14.08 14.61 0.32
C PRO A 40 13.28 13.50 1.01
N LEU A 41 11.94 13.57 0.99
CA LEU A 41 11.09 12.50 1.50
C LEU A 41 11.32 11.19 0.76
N PHE A 42 11.39 11.22 -0.58
CA PHE A 42 11.67 10.03 -1.37
C PHE A 42 13.05 9.44 -1.04
N SER A 43 14.08 10.28 -0.90
CA SER A 43 15.41 9.84 -0.48
C SER A 43 15.41 9.21 0.92
N ALA A 44 14.65 9.78 1.87
CA ALA A 44 14.51 9.22 3.22
C ALA A 44 13.86 7.83 3.20
N VAL A 45 12.84 7.66 2.37
CA VAL A 45 12.13 6.38 2.20
C VAL A 45 13.02 5.35 1.53
N CYS A 46 13.74 5.70 0.45
CA CYS A 46 14.72 4.81 -0.18
C CYS A 46 15.84 4.39 0.78
N GLY A 47 16.29 5.30 1.65
CA GLY A 47 17.29 5.02 2.68
C GLY A 47 16.73 4.35 3.94
N ARG A 48 15.42 4.11 4.01
CA ARG A 48 14.72 3.54 5.19
C ARG A 48 14.92 4.32 6.48
N TYR A 49 15.18 5.62 6.38
CA TYR A 49 15.48 6.49 7.52
C TYR A 49 14.19 7.00 8.17
N LEU A 50 13.55 6.17 9.00
CA LEU A 50 12.28 6.49 9.66
C LEU A 50 12.29 7.86 10.37
N GLY A 51 13.36 8.18 11.10
CA GLY A 51 13.48 9.47 11.78
C GLY A 51 13.44 10.67 10.82
N CYS A 52 14.08 10.55 9.65
CA CYS A 52 14.06 11.58 8.62
C CYS A 52 12.68 11.69 7.95
N VAL A 53 12.05 10.54 7.66
CA VAL A 53 10.67 10.49 7.12
C VAL A 53 9.72 11.22 8.06
N LEU A 54 9.76 10.91 9.36
CA LEU A 54 8.90 11.55 10.36
C LEU A 54 9.14 13.06 10.47
N ALA A 55 10.40 13.50 10.45
CA ALA A 55 10.73 14.92 10.50
C ALA A 55 10.19 15.66 9.27
N LEU A 56 10.33 15.08 8.08
CA LEU A 56 9.83 15.67 6.83
C LEU A 56 8.30 15.71 6.79
N LEU A 57 7.62 14.62 7.14
CA LEU A 57 6.15 14.58 7.19
C LEU A 57 5.57 15.55 8.22
N ARG A 58 6.24 15.74 9.36
CA ARG A 58 5.85 16.73 10.38
C ARG A 58 6.09 18.17 9.91
N ALA A 59 7.09 18.39 9.06
CA ALA A 59 7.36 19.67 8.44
C ALA A 59 6.42 19.99 7.25
N GLY A 60 5.50 19.09 6.91
CA GLY A 60 4.52 19.29 5.84
C GLY A 60 4.97 18.84 4.46
N ALA A 61 5.96 17.95 4.36
CA ALA A 61 6.36 17.35 3.08
C ALA A 61 5.17 16.66 2.39
N ASP A 62 5.05 16.81 1.07
CA ASP A 62 4.04 16.08 0.30
C ASP A 62 4.32 14.57 0.36
N PRO A 63 3.43 13.75 0.96
CA PRO A 63 3.63 12.32 1.11
C PRO A 63 3.62 11.55 -0.23
N ASN A 64 3.09 12.16 -1.29
CA ASN A 64 3.09 11.59 -2.64
C ASN A 64 4.40 11.86 -3.40
N GLY A 65 5.21 12.79 -2.89
CA GLY A 65 6.42 13.27 -3.54
C GLY A 65 6.14 14.07 -4.82
N ASN A 66 7.19 14.37 -5.57
CA ASN A 66 7.09 15.20 -6.76
C ASN A 66 6.49 14.45 -7.96
N LEU A 67 5.51 15.06 -8.64
CA LEU A 67 4.86 14.52 -9.84
C LEU A 67 5.83 14.22 -11.00
N ARG A 68 6.94 14.96 -11.08
CA ARG A 68 8.00 14.80 -12.09
C ARG A 68 8.97 13.68 -11.75
N ASN A 69 9.02 13.25 -10.49
CA ASN A 69 9.69 12.02 -10.12
C ASN A 69 8.78 10.84 -10.47
N ALA A 70 9.32 9.84 -11.15
CA ALA A 70 8.56 8.64 -11.47
C ALA A 70 8.35 7.74 -10.22
N GLY A 71 9.08 7.98 -9.13
CA GLY A 71 8.97 7.22 -7.88
C GLY A 71 7.97 7.82 -6.89
N SER A 72 6.95 7.04 -6.52
CA SER A 72 6.05 7.36 -5.39
C SER A 72 6.63 6.78 -4.09
N PRO A 73 6.72 7.57 -3.00
CA PRO A 73 7.20 7.09 -1.70
C PRO A 73 6.45 5.85 -1.20
N VAL A 74 5.13 5.77 -1.40
CA VAL A 74 4.29 4.63 -0.99
C VAL A 74 4.66 3.35 -1.74
N LEU A 75 4.95 3.47 -3.04
CA LEU A 75 5.37 2.32 -3.86
C LEU A 75 6.71 1.77 -3.38
N THR A 76 7.67 2.66 -3.11
CA THR A 76 8.98 2.27 -2.59
C THR A 76 8.82 1.59 -1.23
N ALA A 77 8.08 2.18 -0.29
CA ALA A 77 7.88 1.60 1.04
C ALA A 77 7.20 0.22 0.97
N ALA A 78 6.23 0.04 0.06
CA ALA A 78 5.57 -1.25 -0.15
C ALA A 78 6.48 -2.29 -0.81
N ARG A 79 7.40 -1.88 -1.69
CA ARG A 79 8.40 -2.74 -2.34
C ARG A 79 9.48 -3.21 -1.38
N GLU A 80 9.97 -2.31 -0.52
CA GLU A 80 11.05 -2.59 0.43
C GLU A 80 10.55 -3.24 1.73
N GLY A 81 9.22 -3.27 1.94
CA GLY A 81 8.59 -3.91 3.09
C GLY A 81 8.63 -3.09 4.37
N ASP A 82 8.84 -1.78 4.30
CA ASP A 82 8.89 -0.89 5.46
C ASP A 82 7.50 -0.54 5.99
N ALA A 83 6.92 -1.45 6.77
CA ALA A 83 5.58 -1.31 7.34
C ALA A 83 5.40 -0.02 8.16
N GLU A 84 6.41 0.39 8.94
CA GLU A 84 6.34 1.61 9.75
C GLU A 84 6.37 2.88 8.90
N ILE A 85 7.29 2.98 7.93
CA ILE A 85 7.37 4.11 7.00
C ILE A 85 6.06 4.21 6.21
N LEU A 86 5.58 3.08 5.69
CA LEU A 86 4.33 3.01 4.95
C LEU A 86 3.14 3.50 5.78
N ARG A 87 3.04 3.07 7.05
CA ARG A 87 2.00 3.53 7.98
C ARG A 87 2.02 5.04 8.16
N HIS A 88 3.21 5.64 8.29
CA HIS A 88 3.35 7.09 8.44
C HIS A 88 2.99 7.84 7.16
N LEU A 89 3.45 7.38 5.99
CA LEU A 89 3.07 7.97 4.71
C LEU A 89 1.55 8.00 4.54
N LEU A 90 0.87 6.87 4.79
CA LEU A 90 -0.58 6.76 4.65
C LEU A 90 -1.35 7.64 5.66
N ARG A 91 -0.86 7.77 6.90
CA ARG A 91 -1.44 8.70 7.89
C ARG A 91 -1.37 10.16 7.45
N HIS A 92 -0.29 10.54 6.79
CA HIS A 92 -0.11 11.91 6.29
C HIS A 92 -0.80 12.17 4.95
N GLY A 93 -1.63 11.23 4.44
CA GLY A 93 -2.47 11.45 3.26
C GLY A 93 -1.87 10.94 1.95
N ALA A 94 -0.90 10.03 2.00
CA ALA A 94 -0.38 9.43 0.77
C ALA A 94 -1.44 8.63 0.00
N GLU A 95 -1.36 8.67 -1.33
CA GLU A 95 -2.24 7.94 -2.23
C GLU A 95 -2.04 6.42 -2.08
N VAL A 96 -3.01 5.75 -1.46
CA VAL A 96 -2.97 4.30 -1.18
C VAL A 96 -2.96 3.47 -2.47
N ASN A 97 -3.59 3.97 -3.54
CA ASN A 97 -3.66 3.33 -4.85
C ASN A 97 -2.74 4.01 -5.87
N ALA A 98 -1.62 4.59 -5.42
CA ALA A 98 -0.66 5.25 -6.28
C ALA A 98 -0.25 4.36 -7.46
N ARG A 99 -0.06 4.95 -8.63
CA ARG A 99 0.41 4.23 -9.82
C ARG A 99 1.88 4.51 -10.03
N SER A 100 2.68 3.46 -10.19
CA SER A 100 4.02 3.65 -10.72
C SER A 100 3.88 4.27 -12.11
N LYS A 101 4.48 5.45 -12.30
CA LYS A 101 4.66 6.02 -13.64
C LYS A 101 5.94 5.52 -14.29
N VAL A 102 6.70 4.68 -13.58
CA VAL A 102 7.94 4.10 -14.09
C VAL A 102 7.60 2.99 -15.08
N THR A 103 7.68 3.32 -16.36
CA THR A 103 8.05 2.36 -17.39
C THR A 103 9.50 1.96 -17.15
N LEU A 104 9.74 0.84 -16.46
CA LEU A 104 11.08 0.24 -16.37
C LEU A 104 11.45 -0.27 -17.78
N TRP A 105 12.09 0.59 -18.58
CA TRP A 105 12.61 0.24 -19.90
C TRP A 105 13.63 -0.90 -19.83
N THR A 106 14.26 -1.13 -18.67
CA THR A 106 15.32 -2.14 -18.48
C THR A 106 14.85 -3.59 -18.59
N SER A 107 13.54 -3.86 -18.72
CA SER A 107 13.02 -5.22 -18.91
C SER A 107 11.96 -5.34 -20.02
N GLY A 108 11.64 -4.26 -20.75
CA GLY A 108 10.59 -4.31 -21.78
C GLY A 108 9.20 -4.70 -21.27
N VAL A 109 8.98 -4.65 -19.95
CA VAL A 109 7.69 -4.87 -19.28
C VAL A 109 7.38 -3.60 -18.50
N ALA A 110 6.36 -2.86 -18.93
CA ALA A 110 5.76 -1.81 -18.12
C ALA A 110 5.09 -2.47 -16.90
N VAL A 111 5.84 -2.70 -15.82
CA VAL A 111 5.27 -3.17 -14.57
C VAL A 111 4.83 -1.93 -13.78
N CYS A 112 3.78 -1.25 -14.23
CA CYS A 112 3.19 -0.23 -13.37
C CYS A 112 2.40 -0.94 -12.28
N SER A 113 3.09 -1.15 -11.17
CA SER A 113 2.65 -1.91 -10.03
C SER A 113 2.04 -0.96 -9.02
N GLY A 114 0.83 -1.25 -8.54
CA GLY A 114 0.25 -0.57 -7.38
C GLY A 114 0.94 -1.01 -6.09
N PRO A 115 0.81 -0.26 -4.97
CA PRO A 115 1.49 -0.60 -3.72
C PRO A 115 1.08 -1.99 -3.21
N LEU A 116 -0.20 -2.34 -3.37
CA LEU A 116 -0.74 -3.63 -2.94
C LEU A 116 -0.14 -4.80 -3.73
N TYR A 117 0.12 -4.60 -5.03
CA TYR A 117 0.80 -5.59 -5.86
C TYR A 117 2.26 -5.77 -5.44
N LEU A 118 2.99 -4.67 -5.21
CA LEU A 118 4.39 -4.74 -4.78
C LEU A 118 4.50 -5.48 -3.45
N ALA A 119 3.66 -5.15 -2.47
CA ALA A 119 3.67 -5.85 -1.19
C ALA A 119 3.40 -7.36 -1.35
N ALA A 120 2.55 -7.79 -2.30
CA ALA A 120 2.28 -9.21 -2.55
C ALA A 120 3.43 -9.94 -3.25
N VAL A 121 3.99 -9.34 -4.32
CA VAL A 121 5.07 -9.96 -5.11
C VAL A 121 6.35 -10.11 -4.30
N TYR A 122 6.65 -9.13 -3.46
CA TYR A 122 7.83 -9.16 -2.58
C TYR A 122 7.55 -9.87 -1.24
N GLY A 123 6.33 -10.34 -1.00
CA GLY A 123 5.99 -11.15 0.18
C GLY A 123 5.86 -10.37 1.49
N HIS A 124 5.64 -9.06 1.43
CA HIS A 124 5.50 -8.18 2.60
C HIS A 124 4.05 -8.15 3.12
N LEU A 125 3.68 -9.16 3.90
CA LEU A 125 2.31 -9.33 4.44
C LEU A 125 1.87 -8.15 5.31
N ASP A 126 2.75 -7.63 6.17
CA ASP A 126 2.41 -6.48 7.03
C ASP A 126 2.11 -5.22 6.22
N CYS A 127 2.92 -4.94 5.18
CA CYS A 127 2.66 -3.83 4.26
C CYS A 127 1.34 -4.01 3.51
N PHE A 128 1.07 -5.24 3.05
CA PHE A 128 -0.16 -5.59 2.36
C PHE A 128 -1.39 -5.36 3.24
N ARG A 129 -1.33 -5.81 4.50
CA ARG A 129 -2.39 -5.60 5.49
C ARG A 129 -2.59 -4.11 5.80
N ILE A 130 -1.51 -3.35 5.96
CA ILE A 130 -1.58 -1.90 6.20
C ILE A 130 -2.26 -1.21 5.01
N LEU A 131 -1.88 -1.52 3.77
CA LEU A 131 -2.51 -0.93 2.59
C LEU A 131 -4.02 -1.17 2.55
N LEU A 132 -4.47 -2.40 2.80
CA LEU A 132 -5.89 -2.73 2.89
C LEU A 132 -6.60 -1.98 4.04
N LEU A 133 -5.93 -1.81 5.18
CA LEU A 133 -6.45 -1.06 6.32
C LEU A 133 -6.65 0.42 6.03
N TYR A 134 -5.80 1.03 5.21
CA TYR A 134 -5.96 2.42 4.76
C TYR A 134 -6.84 2.56 3.51
N GLY A 135 -7.48 1.46 3.06
CA GLY A 135 -8.49 1.52 2.01
C GLY A 135 -7.98 1.25 0.60
N ALA A 136 -6.85 0.55 0.45
CA ALA A 136 -6.42 0.03 -0.85
C ALA A 136 -7.54 -0.79 -1.49
N ASP A 137 -7.73 -0.64 -2.80
CA ASP A 137 -8.77 -1.40 -3.50
C ASP A 137 -8.33 -2.86 -3.66
N PRO A 138 -9.04 -3.83 -3.06
CA PRO A 138 -8.68 -5.25 -3.19
C PRO A 138 -8.95 -5.78 -4.60
N ASN A 139 -9.86 -5.12 -5.33
CA ASN A 139 -10.15 -5.37 -6.75
C ASN A 139 -9.40 -4.39 -7.65
N TYR A 140 -8.26 -3.87 -7.21
CA TYR A 140 -7.45 -3.00 -8.04
C TYR A 140 -7.03 -3.76 -9.31
N ASN A 141 -7.45 -3.23 -10.45
CA ASN A 141 -7.29 -3.87 -11.75
C ASN A 141 -6.15 -3.20 -12.51
N TRP A 142 -5.12 -3.98 -12.85
CA TRP A 142 -4.02 -3.52 -13.70
C TRP A 142 -4.41 -3.66 -15.19
N PRO A 143 -4.36 -2.59 -15.99
CA PRO A 143 -4.42 -2.71 -17.45
C PRO A 143 -3.14 -3.38 -17.96
N ASP A 144 -3.23 -4.62 -18.44
CA ASP A 144 -2.12 -5.28 -19.12
C ASP A 144 -1.87 -4.57 -20.48
N ASP A 145 -0.84 -3.74 -20.55
CA ASP A 145 -0.47 -2.96 -21.73
C ASP A 145 0.01 -3.87 -22.90
N LYS A 146 0.25 -5.16 -22.64
CA LYS A 146 0.76 -6.11 -23.64
C LYS A 146 -0.32 -6.87 -24.44
N SER A 147 -1.57 -6.42 -24.45
CA SER A 147 -2.61 -6.98 -25.33
C SER A 147 -3.00 -5.99 -26.44
N SER A 148 -2.05 -5.68 -27.33
CA SER A 148 -2.33 -5.03 -28.62
C SER A 148 -2.55 -6.05 -29.76
N THR A 149 -3.04 -7.25 -29.43
CA THR A 149 -3.54 -8.23 -30.41
C THR A 149 -5.00 -8.56 -30.13
N ARG A 150 -5.91 -7.70 -30.62
CA ARG A 150 -7.35 -7.94 -30.97
C ARG A 150 -8.26 -8.77 -30.04
N ALA A 151 -7.84 -9.14 -28.84
CA ALA A 151 -8.66 -9.71 -27.78
C ALA A 151 -8.58 -8.74 -26.58
N MET A 152 -9.73 -8.44 -25.97
CA MET A 152 -9.86 -7.50 -24.85
C MET A 152 -8.72 -7.65 -23.83
N PRO A 153 -8.00 -6.58 -23.44
CA PRO A 153 -6.94 -6.67 -22.44
C PRO A 153 -7.55 -7.19 -21.13
N ALA A 154 -7.23 -8.44 -20.78
CA ALA A 154 -7.69 -9.03 -19.54
C ALA A 154 -7.02 -8.27 -18.39
N ARG A 155 -7.77 -7.34 -17.78
CA ARG A 155 -7.33 -6.61 -16.59
C ARG A 155 -7.11 -7.62 -15.47
N LYS A 156 -5.84 -7.87 -15.09
CA LYS A 156 -5.51 -8.85 -14.05
C LYS A 156 -5.74 -8.22 -12.68
N THR A 157 -6.48 -8.93 -11.84
CA THR A 157 -6.77 -8.49 -10.47
C THR A 157 -5.59 -8.81 -9.54
N VAL A 158 -5.47 -8.10 -8.42
CA VAL A 158 -4.47 -8.45 -7.38
C VAL A 158 -4.63 -9.90 -6.92
N LEU A 159 -5.87 -10.39 -6.81
CA LEU A 159 -6.18 -11.76 -6.44
C LEU A 159 -5.64 -12.79 -7.45
N GLU A 160 -5.82 -12.52 -8.74
CA GLU A 160 -5.27 -13.37 -9.82
C GLU A 160 -3.73 -13.35 -9.82
N MET A 161 -3.12 -12.20 -9.52
CA MET A 161 -1.67 -12.09 -9.39
C MET A 161 -1.13 -12.86 -8.20
N CYS A 162 -1.78 -12.79 -7.03
CA CYS A 162 -1.41 -13.62 -5.89
C CYS A 162 -1.44 -15.12 -6.22
N LEU A 163 -2.41 -15.56 -7.03
CA LEU A 163 -2.50 -16.96 -7.48
C LEU A 163 -1.40 -17.34 -8.49
N ARG A 164 -1.08 -16.47 -9.46
CA ARG A 164 -0.05 -16.74 -10.47
C ARG A 164 1.38 -16.72 -9.89
N HIS A 165 1.65 -15.82 -8.95
CA HIS A 165 2.96 -15.70 -8.32
C HIS A 165 3.14 -16.65 -7.13
N GLY A 166 2.13 -17.46 -6.79
CA GLY A 166 2.21 -18.42 -5.69
C GLY A 166 2.39 -17.75 -4.32
N CYS A 167 1.78 -16.58 -4.12
CA CYS A 167 1.80 -15.87 -2.83
C CYS A 167 1.20 -16.74 -1.71
N SER A 168 1.56 -16.46 -0.46
CA SER A 168 0.97 -17.16 0.70
C SER A 168 -0.55 -17.05 0.70
N VAL A 169 -1.20 -18.10 1.21
CA VAL A 169 -2.65 -18.18 1.42
C VAL A 169 -3.17 -17.01 2.26
N ASP A 170 -2.33 -16.43 3.13
CA ASP A 170 -2.65 -15.26 3.95
C ASP A 170 -3.00 -14.02 3.12
N PHE A 171 -2.32 -13.79 1.98
CA PHE A 171 -2.64 -12.67 1.09
C PHE A 171 -4.04 -12.81 0.52
N ILE A 172 -4.39 -14.04 0.13
CA ILE A 172 -5.70 -14.38 -0.45
C ILE A 172 -6.78 -14.27 0.62
N ARG A 173 -6.53 -14.80 1.82
CA ARG A 173 -7.43 -14.65 2.97
C ARG A 173 -7.68 -13.17 3.29
N LEU A 174 -6.63 -12.36 3.36
CA LEU A 174 -6.75 -10.91 3.59
C LEU A 174 -7.58 -10.24 2.48
N LEU A 175 -7.31 -10.55 1.21
CA LEU A 175 -8.10 -10.00 0.10
C LEU A 175 -9.59 -10.35 0.22
N ILE A 176 -9.91 -11.61 0.53
CA ILE A 176 -11.29 -12.08 0.73
C ILE A 176 -11.94 -11.34 1.90
N GLU A 177 -11.24 -11.22 3.04
CA GLU A 177 -11.74 -10.55 4.24
C GLU A 177 -11.99 -9.05 4.04
N PHE A 178 -11.19 -8.39 3.19
CA PHE A 178 -11.38 -7.00 2.77
C PHE A 178 -12.32 -6.82 1.59
N GLY A 179 -12.93 -7.91 1.12
CA GLY A 179 -14.04 -7.87 0.18
C GLY A 179 -13.64 -7.93 -1.29
N ALA A 180 -12.48 -8.51 -1.60
CA ALA A 180 -12.13 -8.89 -2.97
C ALA A 180 -13.25 -9.72 -3.60
N ASN A 181 -13.45 -9.52 -4.90
CA ASN A 181 -14.39 -10.28 -5.69
C ASN A 181 -13.72 -11.58 -6.13
N VAL A 182 -14.10 -12.66 -5.46
CA VAL A 182 -13.61 -14.02 -5.67
C VAL A 182 -14.00 -14.62 -7.02
N TYR A 183 -14.91 -13.99 -7.77
CA TYR A 183 -15.37 -14.44 -9.09
C TYR A 183 -14.55 -13.84 -10.25
N LEU A 184 -13.77 -12.78 -10.01
CA LEU A 184 -12.94 -12.16 -11.05
C LEU A 184 -11.75 -13.01 -11.52
N PRO A 185 -10.99 -13.72 -10.66
CA PRO A 185 -9.85 -14.50 -11.14
C PRO A 185 -10.32 -15.73 -11.93
N THR A 186 -9.77 -15.90 -13.13
CA THR A 186 -9.86 -17.15 -13.88
C THR A 186 -9.02 -18.20 -13.15
N LEU A 187 -9.69 -19.22 -12.61
CA LEU A 187 -9.02 -20.32 -11.92
C LEU A 187 -8.43 -21.24 -12.99
N ILE A 188 -7.20 -20.97 -13.41
CA ILE A 188 -6.42 -21.95 -14.18
C ILE A 188 -5.87 -22.93 -13.14
N ILE A 189 -6.41 -24.15 -13.11
CA ILE A 189 -6.01 -25.20 -12.18
C ILE A 189 -4.68 -25.77 -12.68
N GLU A 190 -3.58 -25.03 -12.49
CA GLU A 190 -2.24 -25.60 -12.59
C GLU A 190 -1.92 -26.33 -11.27
N LYS A 191 -1.34 -27.52 -11.39
CA LYS A 191 -1.12 -28.48 -10.29
C LYS A 191 0.02 -28.08 -9.34
N SER A 192 0.14 -26.80 -8.95
CA SER A 192 1.11 -26.43 -7.90
C SER A 192 0.47 -26.58 -6.52
N THR A 193 1.14 -27.28 -5.61
CA THR A 193 0.61 -27.67 -4.30
C THR A 193 0.17 -26.50 -3.41
N LYS A 194 0.74 -25.30 -3.58
CA LYS A 194 0.35 -24.07 -2.87
C LYS A 194 -0.92 -23.42 -3.43
N GLN A 195 -1.18 -23.60 -4.72
CA GLN A 195 -2.44 -23.12 -5.33
C GLN A 195 -3.63 -23.93 -4.83
N ASN A 196 -3.43 -25.20 -4.41
CA ASN A 196 -4.53 -26.04 -3.93
C ASN A 196 -5.25 -25.47 -2.71
N GLU A 197 -4.52 -25.05 -1.67
CA GLU A 197 -5.16 -24.49 -0.45
C GLU A 197 -5.83 -23.13 -0.74
N ALA A 198 -5.17 -22.27 -1.50
CA ALA A 198 -5.72 -21.01 -1.96
C ALA A 198 -7.00 -21.19 -2.81
N LEU A 199 -7.00 -22.20 -3.69
CA LEU A 199 -8.11 -22.56 -4.56
C LEU A 199 -9.27 -23.13 -3.73
N GLU A 200 -8.99 -24.01 -2.77
CA GLU A 200 -9.98 -24.54 -1.83
C GLU A 200 -10.66 -23.43 -1.03
N LEU A 201 -9.90 -22.45 -0.53
CA LEU A 201 -10.47 -21.28 0.14
C LEU A 201 -11.39 -20.47 -0.78
N LEU A 202 -10.98 -20.24 -2.03
CA LEU A 202 -11.80 -19.51 -3.01
C LEU A 202 -13.08 -20.28 -3.36
N LEU A 203 -13.00 -21.61 -3.54
CA LEU A 203 -14.17 -22.45 -3.80
C LEU A 203 -15.14 -22.45 -2.61
N LYS A 204 -14.62 -22.53 -1.38
CA LYS A 204 -15.42 -22.42 -0.16
C LYS A 204 -16.17 -21.09 -0.07
N GLU A 205 -15.47 -19.99 -0.33
CA GLU A 205 -16.07 -18.63 -0.30
C GLU A 205 -17.04 -18.38 -1.47
N ARG A 206 -16.91 -19.12 -2.59
CA ARG A 206 -17.88 -19.08 -3.69
C ARG A 206 -19.17 -19.86 -3.36
N GLY A 207 -19.06 -20.92 -2.56
CA GLY A 207 -20.18 -21.77 -2.16
C GLY A 207 -20.95 -21.28 -0.94
N CYS A 208 -20.33 -20.47 -0.07
CA CYS A 208 -20.94 -19.98 1.16
C CYS A 208 -21.12 -18.45 1.11
N PRO A 209 -22.34 -17.92 1.37
CA PRO A 209 -22.52 -16.48 1.50
C PRO A 209 -21.77 -15.95 2.71
N ARG A 210 -21.15 -14.76 2.58
CA ARG A 210 -20.46 -14.10 3.70
C ARG A 210 -21.41 -13.84 4.87
N SER A 211 -20.89 -13.97 6.08
CA SER A 211 -21.65 -13.63 7.29
C SER A 211 -22.12 -12.18 7.28
N LEU A 212 -23.29 -11.93 7.88
CA LEU A 212 -23.85 -10.57 7.99
C LEU A 212 -22.86 -9.61 8.65
N VAL A 213 -22.16 -10.05 9.69
CA VAL A 213 -21.14 -9.26 10.39
C VAL A 213 -19.98 -8.85 9.46
N SER A 214 -19.54 -9.75 8.58
CA SER A 214 -18.52 -9.44 7.57
C SER A 214 -19.05 -8.44 6.54
N GLN A 215 -20.28 -8.62 6.06
CA GLN A 215 -20.93 -7.68 5.14
C GLN A 215 -21.11 -6.29 5.75
N CYS A 216 -21.51 -6.20 7.03
CA CYS A 216 -21.61 -4.95 7.77
C CYS A 216 -20.25 -4.27 7.88
N ARG A 217 -19.18 -5.00 8.25
CA ARG A 217 -17.81 -4.45 8.29
C ARG A 217 -17.41 -3.86 6.94
N LEU A 218 -17.62 -4.60 5.85
CA LEU A 218 -17.28 -4.11 4.51
C LEU A 218 -18.08 -2.87 4.14
N SER A 219 -19.37 -2.84 4.47
CA SER A 219 -20.26 -1.70 4.19
C SER A 219 -19.83 -0.45 4.96
N ILE A 220 -19.56 -0.58 6.26
CA ILE A 220 -19.06 0.51 7.11
C ILE A 220 -17.73 1.04 6.57
N ARG A 221 -16.78 0.16 6.26
CA ARG A 221 -15.46 0.57 5.72
C ARG A 221 -15.57 1.24 4.35
N ARG A 222 -16.46 0.78 3.48
CA ARG A 222 -16.72 1.43 2.18
C ARG A 222 -17.29 2.83 2.35
N HIS A 223 -18.23 3.00 3.28
CA HIS A 223 -18.80 4.31 3.58
C HIS A 223 -17.73 5.26 4.14
N LEU A 224 -16.92 4.82 5.11
CA LEU A 224 -15.81 5.62 5.63
C LEU A 224 -14.77 5.98 4.57
N LYS A 225 -14.54 5.08 3.60
CA LYS A 225 -13.70 5.39 2.43
C LYS A 225 -14.30 6.49 1.56
N GLN A 226 -15.59 6.45 1.28
CA GLN A 226 -16.27 7.49 0.48
C GLN A 226 -16.20 8.87 1.14
N VAL A 227 -16.25 8.92 2.47
CA VAL A 227 -16.17 10.17 3.25
C VAL A 227 -14.70 10.56 3.55
N ASN A 228 -13.70 9.79 3.06
CA ASN A 228 -12.27 9.98 3.38
C ASN A 228 -11.93 9.96 4.88
N ARG A 229 -12.74 9.28 5.70
CA ARG A 229 -12.61 9.18 7.17
C ARG A 229 -12.20 7.79 7.65
N ILE A 230 -11.50 7.02 6.83
CA ILE A 230 -11.03 5.66 7.18
C ILE A 230 -10.13 5.69 8.43
N GLN A 231 -9.41 6.79 8.64
CA GLN A 231 -8.52 6.96 9.79
C GLN A 231 -9.27 7.30 11.08
N ASP A 232 -10.52 7.78 10.98
CA ASP A 232 -11.34 8.20 12.12
C ASP A 232 -12.18 7.06 12.71
N LEU A 233 -11.81 5.81 12.44
CA LEU A 233 -12.51 4.64 12.98
C LEU A 233 -12.62 4.68 14.50
N ASP A 234 -11.65 5.28 15.20
CA ASP A 234 -11.65 5.50 16.66
C ASP A 234 -12.75 6.43 17.16
N SER A 235 -13.30 7.28 16.30
CA SER A 235 -14.35 8.24 16.67
C SER A 235 -15.77 7.66 16.59
N LEU A 236 -15.91 6.43 16.09
CA LEU A 236 -17.22 5.78 16.00
C LEU A 236 -17.71 5.41 17.39
N ASP A 237 -18.95 5.79 17.70
CA ASP A 237 -19.63 5.41 18.94
C ASP A 237 -20.10 3.94 18.86
N VAL A 238 -19.14 3.02 18.94
CA VAL A 238 -19.36 1.58 18.89
C VAL A 238 -18.51 0.85 19.95
N PRO A 239 -18.97 -0.30 20.46
CA PRO A 239 -18.21 -1.11 21.39
C PRO A 239 -16.77 -1.41 20.92
N PRO A 240 -15.78 -1.46 21.82
CA PRO A 240 -14.36 -1.64 21.45
C PRO A 240 -14.10 -2.98 20.75
N ARG A 241 -14.91 -4.01 21.02
CA ARG A 241 -14.86 -5.29 20.32
C ARG A 241 -15.20 -5.16 18.84
N LEU A 242 -16.26 -4.39 18.52
CA LEU A 242 -16.64 -4.10 17.14
C LEU A 242 -15.62 -3.18 16.47
N LEU A 243 -15.08 -2.20 17.20
CA LEU A 243 -13.99 -1.35 16.73
C LEU A 243 -12.75 -2.16 16.32
N ASN A 244 -12.34 -3.12 17.16
CA ASN A 244 -11.23 -4.03 16.86
C ASN A 244 -11.52 -4.89 15.62
N TYR A 245 -12.76 -5.38 15.49
CA TYR A 245 -13.18 -6.13 14.30
C TYR A 245 -13.15 -5.29 13.01
N LEU A 246 -13.60 -4.03 13.07
CA LEU A 246 -13.54 -3.08 11.95
C LEU A 246 -12.11 -2.73 11.56
N LYS A 247 -11.20 -2.67 12.55
CA LYS A 247 -9.76 -2.43 12.38
C LYS A 247 -8.97 -3.68 12.01
N HIS A 248 -9.64 -4.82 11.79
CA HIS A 248 -9.00 -6.10 11.52
C HIS A 248 -7.97 -6.47 12.59
N LYS A 249 -8.14 -6.05 13.85
CA LYS A 249 -7.25 -6.49 14.95
C LYS A 249 -7.64 -7.90 15.39
N PRO A 250 -6.68 -8.76 15.75
CA PRO A 250 -7.01 -10.05 16.33
C PRO A 250 -7.87 -9.81 17.59
N MET A 251 -8.94 -10.58 17.73
CA MET A 251 -9.74 -10.60 18.96
C MET A 251 -8.85 -11.19 20.05
N ASN A 252 -8.12 -10.36 20.79
CA ASN A 252 -7.52 -10.81 22.04
C ASN A 252 -8.66 -11.11 23.01
N CYS A 253 -9.10 -12.37 23.05
CA CYS A 253 -9.87 -12.91 24.15
C CYS A 253 -8.96 -13.01 25.37
N SER A 254 -8.58 -11.89 25.97
CA SER A 254 -8.27 -11.88 27.40
C SER A 254 -9.62 -11.91 28.13
N ILE A 255 -10.19 -13.12 28.21
CA ILE A 255 -11.11 -13.46 29.28
C ILE A 255 -10.19 -13.55 30.51
N SER A 256 -10.02 -12.44 31.23
CA SER A 256 -9.55 -12.50 32.60
C SER A 256 -10.67 -13.15 33.41
N GLN A 257 -10.43 -14.40 33.80
CA GLN A 257 -11.17 -15.11 34.85
C GLN A 257 -11.13 -14.33 36.15
#